data_AF-A0A3R9FM33-F1
#
_entry.id   AF-A0A3R9FM33-F1
#
_cell.length_a   1.000
_cell.length_b   1.000
_cell.length_c   1.000
_cell.angle_alpha   90.00
_cell.angle_beta   90.00
_cell.angle_gamma   90.00
#
_symmetry.space_group_name_H-M   'P 1'
#
loop_
_entity.id
_entity.type
_entity.pdbx_description
1 polymer ?
#
loop_
_entity_poly.entity_id
_entity_poly.type
_entity_poly.pdbx_seq_one_letter_code
_entity_poly.pdbx_strand_id
1 'polypeptide(L)'
;MSKSLSSINKIFLGLIFISVIAACTRESTGTHGVSEKENTCINLAKFANNVMKKHQDNILMADVLKEIDAMVDVSGESKTVLKEIAVEAYRQGVFTDESFRERQLVEFSNDVHIKCLDAMK
;
A
#
# COMPACT_ATOMS: atom_id res chain seq x y z
N MET A 1 38.45 -39.28 -43.77
CA MET A 1 38.19 -37.84 -43.58
C MET A 1 38.79 -37.46 -42.24
N SER A 2 40.06 -37.06 -42.20
CA SER A 2 40.56 -35.69 -42.37
C SER A 2 40.13 -34.75 -41.22
N LYS A 3 41.11 -34.47 -40.35
CA LYS A 3 41.43 -33.19 -39.68
C LYS A 3 40.42 -32.69 -38.63
N SER A 4 40.79 -32.11 -37.49
CA SER A 4 42.10 -31.77 -36.92
C SER A 4 41.87 -31.39 -35.45
N LEU A 5 42.85 -31.78 -34.65
CA LEU A 5 43.26 -31.21 -33.36
C LEU A 5 43.02 -29.70 -33.24
N SER A 6 42.63 -29.26 -32.05
CA SER A 6 43.50 -28.52 -31.12
C SER A 6 42.61 -27.92 -30.02
N SER A 7 42.56 -28.48 -28.81
CA SER A 7 43.58 -28.34 -27.78
C SER A 7 43.88 -26.88 -27.41
N ILE A 8 43.69 -26.61 -26.12
CA ILE A 8 44.60 -25.83 -25.27
C ILE A 8 44.40 -24.30 -25.29
N ASN A 9 43.83 -23.85 -24.16
CA ASN A 9 44.57 -23.06 -23.18
C ASN A 9 45.36 -21.85 -23.74
N LYS A 10 44.71 -20.69 -23.67
CA LYS A 10 45.35 -19.37 -23.56
C LYS A 10 44.44 -18.57 -22.60
N ILE A 11 44.50 -18.79 -21.28
CA ILE A 11 45.49 -18.20 -20.35
C ILE A 11 46.15 -16.96 -20.95
N PHE A 12 45.79 -15.83 -20.33
CA PHE A 12 46.49 -14.54 -20.32
C PHE A 12 46.56 -13.81 -21.67
N LEU A 13 45.99 -12.61 -21.73
CA LEU A 13 46.78 -11.37 -21.73
C LEU A 13 45.87 -10.15 -21.97
N GLY A 14 45.95 -9.19 -21.05
CA GLY A 14 45.38 -7.84 -21.14
C GLY A 14 44.43 -7.56 -19.96
N LEU A 15 44.83 -7.17 -18.73
CA LEU A 15 45.72 -6.06 -18.35
C LEU A 15 45.40 -4.83 -19.22
N ILE A 16 44.80 -3.75 -18.71
CA ILE A 16 45.44 -2.69 -17.88
C ILE A 16 44.28 -1.77 -17.42
N PHE A 17 43.97 -1.69 -16.11
CA PHE A 17 44.39 -0.67 -15.12
C PHE A 17 43.61 0.68 -15.13
N ILE A 18 43.02 0.97 -13.96
CA ILE A 18 42.94 2.27 -13.24
C ILE A 18 41.84 3.26 -13.66
N SER A 19 40.81 3.37 -12.82
CA SER A 19 40.79 4.52 -11.89
C SER A 19 39.93 4.22 -10.66
N VAL A 20 40.63 4.19 -9.53
CA VAL A 20 40.07 4.47 -8.21
C VAL A 20 39.48 5.87 -8.28
N ILE A 21 38.17 5.98 -8.13
CA ILE A 21 37.60 7.16 -7.46
C ILE A 21 36.95 6.62 -6.19
N ALA A 22 37.64 6.88 -5.09
CA ALA A 22 37.03 6.96 -3.80
C ALA A 22 35.86 7.94 -3.88
N ALA A 23 34.65 7.42 -3.97
CA ALA A 23 33.48 8.09 -3.47
C ALA A 23 32.86 7.16 -2.44
N CYS A 24 33.39 7.24 -1.21
CA CYS A 24 32.59 6.99 -0.02
C CYS A 24 31.49 8.05 0.03
N THR A 25 30.50 7.94 -0.85
CA THR A 25 29.19 8.50 -0.60
C THR A 25 28.34 7.33 -0.18
N ARG A 26 28.22 7.17 1.14
CA ARG A 26 26.93 6.81 1.73
C ARG A 26 25.95 7.85 1.19
N GLU A 27 25.41 7.59 0.02
CA GLU A 27 24.20 8.25 -0.42
C GLU A 27 23.13 7.64 0.49
N SER A 28 22.97 8.32 1.62
CA SER A 28 21.73 8.34 2.38
C SER A 28 20.64 8.62 1.35
N THR A 29 20.08 7.57 0.77
CA THR A 29 18.73 7.60 0.25
C THR A 29 17.87 7.91 1.46
N GLY A 30 17.72 9.19 1.75
CA GLY A 30 16.67 9.73 2.59
C GLY A 30 15.36 9.49 1.86
N THR A 31 14.98 8.22 1.70
CA THR A 31 13.58 7.87 1.73
C THR A 31 13.18 8.30 3.13
N HIS A 32 12.46 9.42 3.26
CA HIS A 32 11.59 9.61 4.40
C HIS A 32 10.65 8.40 4.37
N GLY A 33 11.08 7.31 5.00
CA GLY A 33 10.29 6.10 5.09
C GLY A 33 9.04 6.48 5.84
N VAL A 34 7.90 6.45 5.15
CA VAL A 34 6.58 6.59 5.77
C VAL A 34 6.58 5.69 7.00
N SER A 35 6.35 6.28 8.17
CA SER A 35 6.44 5.53 9.42
C SER A 35 5.44 4.37 9.41
N GLU A 36 5.70 3.28 10.12
CA GLU A 36 4.78 2.15 10.22
C GLU A 36 3.37 2.58 10.68
N LYS A 37 3.32 3.57 11.58
CA LYS A 37 2.10 4.25 12.03
C LYS A 37 1.36 4.93 10.87
N GLU A 38 2.08 5.72 10.07
CA GLU A 38 1.51 6.42 8.92
C GLU A 38 1.02 5.44 7.84
N ASN A 39 1.76 4.37 7.58
CA ASN A 39 1.32 3.29 6.69
C ASN A 39 0.02 2.62 7.17
N THR A 40 -0.12 2.44 8.48
CA THR A 40 -1.37 1.93 9.08
C THR A 40 -2.54 2.86 8.78
N CYS A 41 -2.37 4.18 8.97
CA CYS A 41 -3.41 5.16 8.64
C CYS A 41 -3.70 5.25 7.14
N ILE A 42 -2.70 5.07 6.28
CA ILE A 42 -2.91 4.99 4.82
C ILE A 42 -3.78 3.78 4.47
N ASN A 43 -3.50 2.63 5.07
CA ASN A 43 -4.28 1.42 4.82
C ASN A 43 -5.72 1.54 5.36
N LEU A 44 -5.90 2.19 6.50
CA LEU A 44 -7.23 2.45 7.06
C LEU A 44 -8.05 3.39 6.17
N ALA A 45 -7.42 4.42 5.62
CA ALA A 45 -8.04 5.33 4.65
C ALA A 45 -8.49 4.60 3.37
N LYS A 46 -7.63 3.72 2.83
CA LYS A 46 -7.97 2.86 1.67
C LYS A 46 -9.13 1.93 1.97
N PHE A 47 -9.16 1.32 3.16
CA PHE A 47 -10.28 0.51 3.60
C PHE A 47 -11.58 1.34 3.67
N ALA A 48 -11.53 2.52 4.28
CA ALA A 48 -12.66 3.43 4.38
C ALA A 48 -13.21 3.83 3.00
N ASN A 49 -12.33 4.15 2.06
CA ASN A 49 -12.70 4.44 0.67
C ASN A 49 -13.45 3.27 0.01
N ASN A 50 -12.93 2.04 0.15
CA ASN A 50 -13.56 0.85 -0.41
C ASN A 50 -14.94 0.59 0.21
N VAL A 51 -15.07 0.72 1.53
CA VAL A 51 -16.36 0.53 2.20
C VAL A 51 -17.37 1.61 1.78
N MET A 52 -16.95 2.87 1.68
CA MET A 52 -17.82 3.94 1.16
C MET A 52 -18.23 3.68 -0.29
N LYS A 53 -17.32 3.15 -1.12
CA LYS A 53 -17.65 2.75 -2.49
C LYS A 53 -18.73 1.67 -2.52
N LYS A 54 -18.61 0.63 -1.68
CA LYS A 54 -19.64 -0.41 -1.54
C LYS A 54 -21.00 0.15 -1.12
N HIS A 55 -21.01 1.11 -0.18
CA HIS A 55 -22.23 1.82 0.19
C HIS A 55 -22.83 2.59 -0.99
N GLN A 56 -22.01 3.35 -1.71
CA GLN A 56 -22.41 4.07 -2.93
C GLN A 56 -22.86 3.15 -4.07
N ASP A 57 -22.47 1.88 -4.05
CA ASP A 57 -22.90 0.83 -4.98
C ASP A 57 -24.12 0.05 -4.47
N ASN A 58 -24.76 0.50 -3.38
CA ASN A 58 -25.92 -0.12 -2.74
C ASN A 58 -25.70 -1.55 -2.24
N ILE A 59 -24.47 -1.92 -1.91
CA ILE A 59 -24.19 -3.18 -1.22
C ILE A 59 -24.68 -3.09 0.23
N LEU A 60 -25.28 -4.15 0.78
CA LEU A 60 -25.78 -4.13 2.15
C LEU A 60 -24.64 -4.10 3.18
N MET A 61 -24.80 -3.30 4.24
CA MET A 61 -23.82 -3.22 5.34
C MET A 61 -23.56 -4.60 5.96
N ALA A 62 -24.58 -5.45 6.07
CA ALA A 62 -24.45 -6.80 6.62
C ALA A 62 -23.43 -7.66 5.85
N ASP A 63 -23.35 -7.51 4.52
CA ASP A 63 -22.39 -8.23 3.70
C ASP A 63 -20.97 -7.70 3.92
N VAL A 64 -20.81 -6.39 4.04
CA VAL A 64 -19.52 -5.77 4.38
C VAL A 64 -19.05 -6.20 5.77
N LEU A 65 -19.93 -6.21 6.77
CA LEU A 65 -19.59 -6.66 8.13
C LEU A 65 -19.18 -8.13 8.14
N LYS A 66 -19.85 -8.98 7.35
CA LYS A 66 -19.50 -10.39 7.18
C LYS A 66 -18.10 -10.56 6.56
N GLU A 67 -17.74 -9.74 5.59
CA GLU A 67 -16.38 -9.75 5.02
C GLU A 67 -15.32 -9.38 6.06
N ILE A 68 -15.58 -8.37 6.91
CA ILE A 68 -14.67 -7.99 8.01
C ILE A 68 -14.52 -9.15 9.01
N ASP A 69 -15.62 -9.81 9.35
CA ASP A 69 -15.60 -10.97 10.25
C ASP A 69 -14.78 -12.13 9.69
N ALA A 70 -14.78 -12.31 8.37
CA ALA A 70 -14.03 -13.35 7.67
C ALA A 70 -12.52 -13.08 7.52
N MET A 71 -12.01 -11.88 7.87
CA MET A 71 -10.58 -11.58 7.78
C MET A 71 -9.79 -12.40 8.81
N VAL A 72 -8.87 -13.25 8.35
CA VAL A 72 -8.14 -14.19 9.22
C VAL A 72 -6.94 -13.58 9.94
N ASP A 73 -6.28 -12.58 9.34
CA ASP A 73 -5.04 -11.97 9.86
C ASP A 73 -5.29 -10.62 10.56
N VAL A 74 -6.52 -10.35 10.97
CA VAL A 74 -6.92 -9.10 11.63
C VAL A 74 -7.41 -9.41 13.04
N SER A 75 -6.80 -8.76 14.04
CA SER A 75 -7.17 -8.92 15.46
C SER A 75 -8.63 -8.51 15.71
N GLY A 76 -9.24 -9.01 16.78
CA GLY A 76 -10.62 -8.66 17.14
C GLY A 76 -10.82 -7.16 17.41
N GLU A 77 -9.83 -6.50 18.02
CA GLU A 77 -9.83 -5.05 18.24
C GLU A 77 -9.77 -4.29 16.91
N SER A 78 -8.86 -4.67 16.01
CA SER A 78 -8.79 -4.07 14.67
C SER A 78 -10.09 -4.29 13.89
N LYS A 79 -10.71 -5.48 13.97
CA LYS A 79 -12.02 -5.73 13.36
C LYS A 79 -13.10 -4.80 13.93
N THR A 80 -13.06 -4.49 15.22
CA THR A 80 -14.01 -3.55 15.84
C THR A 80 -13.90 -2.16 15.20
N VAL A 81 -12.67 -1.65 15.06
CA VAL A 81 -12.40 -0.36 14.38
C VAL A 81 -12.88 -0.40 12.91
N LEU A 82 -12.61 -1.48 12.18
CA LEU A 82 -13.06 -1.62 10.79
C LEU A 82 -14.60 -1.62 10.69
N LYS A 83 -15.29 -2.26 11.64
CA LYS A 83 -16.77 -2.24 11.70
C LYS A 83 -17.32 -0.86 12.02
N GLU A 84 -16.68 -0.10 12.91
CA GLU A 84 -17.06 1.28 13.21
C GLU A 84 -16.95 2.18 11.98
N ILE A 85 -15.86 2.05 11.22
CA ILE A 85 -15.70 2.75 9.93
C ILE A 85 -16.81 2.36 8.96
N ALA A 86 -17.16 1.08 8.88
CA ALA A 86 -18.26 0.63 8.02
C ALA A 86 -19.59 1.25 8.45
N VAL A 87 -19.93 1.23 9.74
CA VAL A 87 -21.15 1.86 10.25
C VAL A 87 -21.18 3.35 9.91
N GLU A 88 -20.06 4.06 10.07
CA GLU A 88 -19.99 5.49 9.76
C GLU A 88 -20.13 5.78 8.27
N ALA A 89 -19.59 4.92 7.39
CA ALA A 89 -19.77 5.03 5.95
C ALA A 89 -21.24 4.90 5.56
N TYR A 90 -21.93 3.90 6.13
CA TYR A 90 -23.34 3.61 5.85
C TYR A 90 -24.32 4.62 6.46
N ARG A 91 -23.85 5.51 7.35
CA ARG A 91 -24.63 6.67 7.81
C ARG A 91 -24.63 7.82 6.82
N GLN A 92 -23.71 7.83 5.85
CA GLN A 92 -23.64 8.89 4.85
C GLN A 92 -24.71 8.70 3.76
N GLY A 93 -25.04 9.78 3.05
CA GLY A 93 -25.97 9.72 1.91
C GLY A 93 -25.36 9.02 0.68
N VAL A 94 -26.21 8.34 -0.10
CA VAL A 94 -25.86 7.81 -1.43
C VAL A 94 -26.16 8.86 -2.49
N PHE A 95 -25.26 9.03 -3.45
CA PHE A 95 -25.40 10.01 -4.52
C PHE A 95 -25.53 9.31 -5.88
N THR A 96 -26.39 9.85 -6.74
CA THR A 96 -26.52 9.38 -8.14
C THR A 96 -25.58 10.11 -9.09
N ASP A 97 -25.14 11.31 -8.72
CA ASP A 97 -24.19 12.11 -9.49
C ASP A 97 -22.75 11.66 -9.21
N GLU A 98 -22.01 11.32 -10.26
CA GLU A 98 -20.66 10.76 -10.17
C GLU A 98 -19.68 11.71 -9.45
N SER A 99 -19.76 13.02 -9.71
CA SER A 99 -18.84 13.99 -9.11
C SER A 99 -19.03 14.11 -7.60
N PHE A 100 -20.27 14.02 -7.11
CA PHE A 100 -20.57 13.99 -5.68
C PHE A 100 -20.15 12.67 -5.04
N ARG A 101 -20.32 11.53 -5.74
CA ARG A 101 -19.84 10.22 -5.28
C ARG A 101 -18.33 10.24 -5.08
N GLU A 102 -17.58 10.63 -6.11
CA GLU A 102 -16.11 10.67 -6.06
C GLU A 102 -15.60 11.59 -4.95
N ARG A 103 -16.22 12.77 -4.82
CA ARG A 103 -15.88 13.70 -3.73
C ARG A 103 -16.08 13.07 -2.37
N GLN A 104 -17.24 12.44 -2.13
CA GLN A 104 -17.51 11.80 -0.83
C GLN A 104 -16.54 10.65 -0.54
N LEU A 105 -16.14 9.87 -1.55
CA LEU A 105 -15.14 8.82 -1.40
C LEU A 105 -13.80 9.38 -0.90
N VAL A 106 -13.37 10.51 -1.44
CA VAL A 106 -12.13 11.19 -1.04
C VAL A 106 -12.27 11.82 0.35
N GLU A 107 -13.35 12.58 0.58
CA GLU A 107 -13.60 13.26 1.86
C GLU A 107 -13.68 12.27 3.02
N PHE A 108 -14.42 11.17 2.85
CA PHE A 108 -14.54 10.13 3.87
C PHE A 108 -13.21 9.42 4.14
N SER A 109 -12.45 9.10 3.09
CA SER A 109 -11.12 8.50 3.21
C SER A 109 -10.15 9.42 3.97
N ASN A 110 -10.17 10.72 3.67
CA ASN A 110 -9.34 11.71 4.32
C ASN A 110 -9.72 11.91 5.79
N ASP A 111 -11.02 11.96 6.10
CA ASP A 111 -11.51 12.07 7.47
C ASP A 111 -11.02 10.89 8.33
N VAL A 112 -11.13 9.65 7.84
CA VAL A 112 -10.61 8.46 8.53
C VAL A 112 -9.09 8.52 8.68
N HIS A 113 -8.37 8.98 7.65
CA HIS A 113 -6.91 9.15 7.72
C HIS A 113 -6.49 10.14 8.81
N ILE A 114 -7.13 11.31 8.87
CA ILE A 114 -6.85 12.37 9.84
C ILE A 114 -7.15 11.87 11.26
N LYS A 115 -8.32 11.26 11.47
CA LYS A 115 -8.70 10.66 12.77
C LYS A 115 -7.69 9.62 13.25
N CYS A 116 -7.19 8.78 12.34
CA CYS A 116 -6.16 7.81 12.65
C CYS A 116 -4.84 8.47 13.07
N LEU A 117 -4.37 9.46 12.31
CA LEU A 117 -3.15 10.19 12.64
C LEU A 117 -3.28 10.93 13.98
N ASP A 118 -4.44 11.50 14.28
CA ASP A 118 -4.71 12.20 15.53
C ASP A 118 -4.74 11.25 16.74
N ALA A 119 -5.27 10.03 16.57
CA ALA A 119 -5.27 9.01 17.62
C ALA A 119 -3.87 8.43 17.91
N MET A 120 -2.90 8.62 17.01
CA MET A 120 -1.54 8.09 17.13
C MET A 120 -0.52 9.08 17.73
N LYS A 121 -0.92 10.33 17.94
CA LYS A 121 -0.16 11.38 18.62
C LYS A 121 -0.11 11.13 20.12
#